data_AF-A0A1G3PNS6-F1
#
_entry.id   AF-A0A1G3PNS6-F1
#
_cell.length_a   1.000
_cell.length_b   1.000
_cell.length_c   1.000
_cell.angle_alpha   90.00
_cell.angle_beta   90.00
_cell.angle_gamma   90.00
#
_symmetry.space_group_name_H-M   'P 1'
#
loop_
_entity.id
_entity.type
_entity.pdbx_description
1 polymer ?
#
loop_
_entity_poly.entity_id
_entity_poly.type
_entity_poly.pdbx_seq_one_letter_code
_entity_poly.pdbx_strand_id
1 'polypeptide(L)'
;MEEKIFDVMIELEEDLAVLYKKLGGISRFASVRDVFEFMVKQASARALHIRAFMKELQAPAFNTVAVKELHNRLKDSVFIDTLNEPDLNNCLEKLGSAEDVIGKLYMSMADYYGKVADYYMKVGAKIESYSHEEFARRDILKKRKR
;
A
#
# COMPACT_ATOMS: atom_id res chain seq x y z
N MET A 1 10.58 -11.93 6.81
CA MET A 1 10.02 -10.56 6.83
C MET A 1 10.09 -10.12 5.38
N GLU A 2 8.97 -10.00 4.68
CA GLU A 2 9.00 -9.46 3.31
C GLU A 2 9.61 -8.06 3.39
N GLU A 3 10.69 -7.82 2.65
CA GLU A 3 11.18 -6.46 2.43
C GLU A 3 10.04 -5.64 1.86
N LYS A 4 9.69 -4.54 2.53
CA LYS A 4 8.65 -3.66 2.02
C LYS A 4 9.23 -3.00 0.78
N ILE A 5 8.51 -3.05 -0.34
CA ILE A 5 8.93 -2.45 -1.62
C ILE A 5 9.49 -1.03 -1.50
N PHE A 6 8.99 -0.25 -0.54
CA PHE A 6 9.47 1.09 -0.26
C PHE A 6 10.89 1.15 0.34
N ASP A 7 11.29 0.17 1.15
CA ASP A 7 12.64 0.10 1.70
C ASP A 7 13.65 -0.12 0.56
N VAL A 8 13.33 -1.01 -0.39
CA VAL A 8 14.12 -1.22 -1.62
C VAL A 8 14.20 0.07 -2.43
N MET A 9 13.08 0.78 -2.63
CA MET A 9 13.08 2.04 -3.38
C MET A 9 13.94 3.12 -2.71
N ILE A 10 13.91 3.19 -1.39
CA ILE A 10 14.73 4.14 -0.62
C ILE A 10 16.21 3.81 -0.78
N GLU A 11 16.58 2.53 -0.65
CA GLU A 11 17.95 2.06 -0.82
C GLU A 11 18.49 2.40 -2.22
N LEU A 12 17.70 2.16 -3.28
CA LEU A 12 18.08 2.53 -4.65
C LEU A 12 18.39 4.02 -4.80
N GLU A 13 17.60 4.91 -4.19
CA GLU A 13 17.84 6.36 -4.26
C GLU A 13 19.05 6.79 -3.41
N GLU A 14 19.23 6.20 -2.22
CA GLU A 14 20.38 6.47 -1.36
C GLU A 14 21.69 6.02 -2.03
N ASP A 15 21.71 4.85 -2.66
CA ASP A 15 22.85 4.34 -3.42
C ASP A 15 23.16 5.18 -4.66
N LEU A 16 22.15 5.63 -5.40
CA LEU A 16 22.33 6.56 -6.51
C LEU A 16 22.92 7.89 -6.04
N ALA A 17 22.45 8.44 -4.92
CA ALA A 17 23.02 9.65 -4.34
C ALA A 17 24.51 9.47 -3.99
N VAL A 18 24.88 8.34 -3.38
CA VAL A 18 26.28 8.01 -3.09
C VAL A 18 27.11 7.89 -4.37
N LEU A 19 26.58 7.22 -5.40
CA LEU A 19 27.25 7.09 -6.70
C LEU A 19 27.52 8.46 -7.34
N TYR A 20 26.51 9.31 -7.45
CA TYR A 20 26.66 10.63 -8.05
C TYR A 20 27.63 11.52 -7.28
N LYS A 21 27.62 11.44 -5.94
CA LYS A 21 28.59 12.14 -5.09
C LYS A 21 30.03 11.70 -5.39
N LYS A 22 30.26 10.39 -5.53
CA LYS A 22 31.57 9.84 -5.91
C LYS A 22 32.00 10.33 -7.30
N LEU A 23 31.10 10.29 -8.29
CA LEU A 23 31.37 10.74 -9.65
C LEU A 23 31.72 12.23 -9.72
N GLY A 24 31.03 13.07 -8.95
CA GLY A 24 31.31 14.52 -8.88
C GLY A 24 32.70 14.86 -8.30
N GLY A 25 33.35 13.92 -7.60
CA GLY A 25 34.71 14.07 -7.09
C GLY A 25 35.81 13.71 -8.10
N ILE A 26 35.46 13.15 -9.26
CA ILE A 26 36.45 12.71 -10.27
C ILE A 26 36.81 13.90 -11.17
N SER A 27 38.11 14.19 -11.29
CA SER A 27 38.66 15.32 -12.07
C SER A 27 38.18 15.34 -13.53
N ARG A 28 38.09 14.18 -14.18
CA ARG A 28 37.59 14.02 -15.56
C ARG A 28 36.18 14.58 -15.76
N PHE A 29 35.37 14.65 -14.71
CA PHE A 29 34.00 15.14 -14.77
C PHE A 29 33.81 16.56 -14.20
N ALA A 30 34.89 17.31 -13.98
CA ALA A 30 34.82 18.64 -13.38
C ALA A 30 33.87 19.59 -14.12
N SER A 31 33.78 19.50 -15.45
CA SER A 31 32.91 20.34 -16.29
C SER A 31 31.41 20.03 -16.15
N VAL A 32 31.04 18.91 -15.54
CA VAL A 32 29.64 18.48 -15.34
C VAL A 32 29.33 18.20 -13.86
N ARG A 33 30.16 18.73 -12.95
CA ARG A 33 30.01 18.54 -11.51
C ARG A 33 28.68 19.08 -10.98
N ASP A 34 28.21 20.20 -11.52
CA ASP A 34 26.90 20.80 -11.23
C ASP A 34 25.74 19.82 -11.47
N VAL A 35 25.85 19.01 -12.53
CA VAL A 35 24.86 17.97 -12.85
C VAL A 35 24.85 16.89 -11.78
N PHE A 36 26.03 16.43 -11.33
CA PHE A 36 26.10 15.43 -10.26
C PHE A 36 25.58 15.97 -8.93
N GLU A 37 25.88 17.22 -8.58
CA GLU A 37 25.34 17.85 -7.36
C GLU A 37 23.81 17.96 -7.42
N PHE A 38 23.25 18.29 -8.58
CA PHE A 38 21.81 18.26 -8.82
C PHE A 38 21.23 16.84 -8.63
N MET A 39 21.87 15.81 -9.20
CA MET A 39 21.41 14.43 -9.09
C MET A 39 21.44 13.91 -7.65
N VAL A 40 22.49 14.21 -6.89
CA VAL A 40 22.58 13.89 -5.45
C VAL A 40 21.39 14.48 -4.71
N LYS A 41 21.13 15.79 -4.91
CA LYS A 41 20.01 16.48 -4.24
C LYS A 41 18.67 15.83 -4.57
N GLN A 42 18.43 15.48 -5.84
CA GLN A 42 17.19 14.86 -6.27
C GLN A 42 17.00 13.46 -5.67
N ALA A 43 18.04 12.62 -5.70
CA ALA A 43 17.98 11.26 -5.17
C ALA A 43 17.78 11.27 -3.64
N SER A 44 18.52 12.09 -2.91
CA SER A 44 18.31 12.25 -1.46
C SER A 44 16.93 12.81 -1.10
N ALA A 45 16.39 13.74 -1.90
CA ALA A 45 15.03 14.25 -1.70
C ALA A 45 13.97 13.17 -1.96
N ARG A 46 14.16 12.31 -2.96
CA ARG A 46 13.22 11.21 -3.27
C ARG A 46 13.09 10.24 -2.11
N ALA A 47 14.20 9.82 -1.50
CA ALA A 47 14.18 8.94 -0.33
C ALA A 47 13.31 9.53 0.80
N LEU A 48 13.43 10.84 1.06
CA LEU A 48 12.59 11.53 2.04
C LEU A 48 11.11 11.56 1.64
N HIS A 49 10.81 11.82 0.37
CA HIS A 49 9.43 11.81 -0.14
C HIS A 49 8.79 10.43 -0.06
N ILE A 50 9.53 9.35 -0.34
CA ILE A 50 9.03 7.98 -0.18
C ILE A 50 8.68 7.73 1.29
N ARG A 51 9.58 8.08 2.23
CA ARG A 51 9.33 7.94 3.68
C ARG A 51 8.11 8.76 4.14
N ALA A 52 7.90 9.95 3.60
CA ALA A 52 6.71 10.78 3.90
C ALA A 52 5.43 10.13 3.36
N PHE A 53 5.43 9.69 2.11
CA PHE A 53 4.30 9.01 1.49
C PHE A 53 3.88 7.74 2.26
N MET A 54 4.85 6.96 2.74
CA MET A 54 4.57 5.79 3.59
C MET A 54 3.85 6.14 4.89
N LYS A 55 4.08 7.33 5.46
CA LYS A 55 3.40 7.77 6.70
C LYS A 55 1.98 8.24 6.44
N GLU A 56 1.74 8.85 5.29
CA GLU A 56 0.42 9.32 4.87
C GLU A 56 -0.47 8.17 4.41
N LEU A 57 0.12 7.14 3.82
CA LEU A 57 -0.60 6.01 3.27
C LEU A 57 -0.91 4.97 4.36
N GLN A 58 -2.15 4.95 4.82
CA GLN A 58 -2.62 3.94 5.78
C GLN A 58 -3.08 2.68 5.05
N ALA A 59 -2.44 1.55 5.35
CA ALA A 59 -2.91 0.26 4.89
C ALA A 59 -4.29 -0.05 5.50
N PRO A 60 -5.28 -0.46 4.69
CA PRO A 60 -6.55 -0.91 5.21
C PRO A 60 -6.35 -2.04 6.20
N ALA A 61 -7.03 -1.97 7.34
CA ALA A 61 -7.02 -3.03 8.35
C ALA A 61 -8.37 -3.74 8.37
N PHE A 62 -8.34 -5.08 8.50
CA PHE A 62 -9.54 -5.89 8.68
C PHE A 62 -9.56 -6.50 10.08
N ASN A 63 -10.61 -6.21 10.84
CA ASN A 63 -10.77 -6.74 12.18
C ASN A 63 -11.38 -8.16 12.14
N THR A 64 -10.53 -9.15 11.90
CA THR A 64 -10.93 -10.56 11.87
C THR A 64 -11.51 -11.04 13.20
N VAL A 65 -11.07 -10.46 14.33
CA VAL A 65 -11.54 -10.82 15.67
C VAL A 65 -13.01 -10.45 15.83
N ALA A 66 -13.36 -9.18 15.54
CA ALA A 66 -14.75 -8.71 15.65
C ALA A 66 -15.71 -9.50 14.75
N VAL A 67 -15.27 -9.89 13.56
CA VAL A 67 -16.08 -10.72 12.64
C VAL A 67 -16.33 -12.11 13.23
N LYS A 68 -15.29 -12.76 13.77
CA LYS A 68 -15.43 -14.09 14.39
C LYS A 68 -16.30 -14.03 15.64
N GLU A 69 -16.15 -12.99 16.46
CA GLU A 69 -16.99 -12.78 17.63
C GLU A 69 -18.47 -12.56 17.27
N LEU A 70 -18.74 -11.79 16.21
CA LEU A 70 -20.11 -11.63 15.72
C LEU A 70 -20.69 -12.94 15.20
N HIS A 71 -19.92 -13.69 14.40
CA HIS A 71 -20.33 -14.98 13.88
C HIS A 71 -20.65 -15.99 15.00
N ASN A 72 -19.80 -16.07 16.02
CA ASN A 72 -20.01 -16.96 17.16
C ASN A 72 -21.28 -16.58 17.94
N ARG A 73 -21.46 -15.30 18.27
CA ARG A 73 -22.68 -14.83 18.96
C ARG A 73 -23.94 -15.10 18.16
N LEU A 74 -23.91 -14.88 16.85
CA LEU A 74 -25.03 -15.16 15.97
C LEU A 74 -25.39 -16.65 16.00
N LYS A 75 -24.40 -17.53 15.83
CA LYS A 75 -24.58 -18.98 15.85
C LYS A 75 -25.21 -19.45 17.18
N ASP A 76 -24.68 -18.96 18.29
CA ASP A 76 -25.16 -19.37 19.62
C ASP A 76 -26.60 -18.87 19.87
N SER A 77 -26.91 -17.62 19.49
CA SER A 77 -28.28 -17.06 19.58
C SER A 77 -29.25 -17.88 18.74
N VAL A 78 -28.94 -18.07 17.46
CA VAL A 78 -29.82 -18.78 16.53
C VAL A 78 -30.09 -20.21 16.99
N PHE A 79 -29.08 -20.89 17.52
CA PHE A 79 -29.25 -22.23 18.08
C PHE A 79 -30.25 -22.24 19.25
N ILE A 80 -30.07 -21.33 20.23
CA ILE A 80 -30.96 -21.21 21.39
C ILE A 80 -32.37 -20.81 20.97
N ASP A 81 -32.50 -19.84 20.06
CA ASP A 81 -33.78 -19.29 19.61
C ASP A 81 -34.58 -20.28 18.77
N THR A 82 -33.90 -21.20 18.07
CA THR A 82 -34.53 -22.27 17.29
C THR A 82 -34.92 -23.45 18.17
N LEU A 83 -34.10 -23.82 19.16
CA LEU A 83 -34.38 -24.95 20.06
C LEU A 83 -35.64 -24.71 20.92
N ASN A 84 -35.90 -23.46 21.29
CA ASN A 84 -37.03 -23.08 22.14
C ASN A 84 -38.28 -22.65 21.36
N GLU A 85 -38.24 -22.66 20.02
CA GLU A 85 -39.34 -22.22 19.17
C GLU A 85 -40.16 -23.41 18.66
N PRO A 86 -41.44 -23.53 19.05
CA PRO A 86 -42.28 -24.64 18.63
C PRO A 86 -42.85 -24.48 17.21
N ASP A 87 -42.91 -23.25 16.67
CA ASP A 87 -43.42 -22.98 15.33
C ASP A 87 -42.32 -23.08 14.27
N LEU A 88 -42.48 -23.99 13.31
CA LEU A 88 -41.53 -24.21 12.23
C LEU A 88 -41.31 -22.96 11.36
N ASN A 89 -42.35 -22.18 11.08
CA ASN A 89 -42.21 -20.98 10.25
C ASN A 89 -41.36 -19.92 10.97
N ASN A 90 -41.59 -19.73 12.27
CA ASN A 90 -40.76 -18.82 13.07
C ASN A 90 -39.30 -19.29 13.14
N CYS A 91 -39.05 -20.60 13.24
CA CYS A 91 -37.69 -21.17 13.15
C CYS A 91 -37.02 -20.83 11.81
N LEU A 92 -37.73 -21.01 10.70
CA LEU A 92 -37.20 -20.71 9.36
C LEU A 92 -36.93 -19.22 9.17
N GLU A 93 -37.77 -18.34 9.71
CA GLU A 93 -37.54 -16.88 9.67
C GLU A 93 -36.30 -16.47 10.47
N LYS A 94 -36.09 -17.06 11.65
CA LYS A 94 -34.88 -16.82 12.47
C LYS A 94 -33.61 -17.29 11.76
N LEU A 95 -33.65 -18.48 11.15
CA LEU A 95 -32.55 -19.00 10.34
C LEU A 95 -32.28 -18.11 9.12
N GLY A 96 -33.32 -17.69 8.39
CA GLY A 96 -33.18 -16.77 7.26
C GLY A 96 -32.58 -15.42 7.65
N SER A 97 -32.94 -14.89 8.82
CA SER A 97 -32.36 -13.67 9.35
C SER A 97 -30.86 -13.83 9.67
N ALA A 98 -30.44 -15.01 10.14
CA ALA A 98 -29.03 -15.30 10.35
C ALA A 98 -28.23 -15.32 9.04
N GLU A 99 -28.78 -15.94 7.99
CA GLU A 99 -28.18 -15.95 6.66
C GLU A 99 -28.01 -14.52 6.09
N ASP A 100 -28.99 -13.64 6.29
CA ASP A 100 -28.86 -12.23 5.90
C ASP A 100 -27.71 -11.51 6.62
N VAL A 101 -27.52 -11.77 7.92
CA VAL A 101 -26.38 -11.22 8.68
C VAL A 101 -25.05 -11.75 8.15
N ILE A 102 -24.96 -13.05 7.84
CA ILE A 102 -23.75 -13.64 7.23
C ILE A 102 -23.50 -13.04 5.84
N GLY A 103 -24.53 -12.84 5.03
CA GLY A 103 -24.44 -12.17 3.74
C GLY A 103 -23.84 -10.76 3.87
N LYS A 104 -24.32 -9.97 4.83
CA LYS A 104 -23.79 -8.62 5.13
C LYS A 104 -22.34 -8.65 5.62
N LEU A 105 -21.93 -9.70 6.34
CA LEU A 105 -20.53 -9.90 6.72
C LEU A 105 -19.66 -10.13 5.48
N TYR A 106 -20.09 -10.97 4.54
CA TYR A 106 -19.36 -11.17 3.29
C TYR A 106 -19.30 -9.88 2.44
N MET A 107 -20.37 -9.09 2.38
CA MET A 107 -20.33 -7.78 1.72
C MET A 107 -19.29 -6.84 2.36
N SER A 108 -19.18 -6.84 3.69
CA SER A 108 -18.18 -6.06 4.41
C SER A 108 -16.74 -6.53 4.12
N MET A 109 -16.53 -7.84 3.96
CA MET A 109 -15.25 -8.38 3.52
C MET A 109 -14.91 -7.96 2.08
N ALA A 110 -15.89 -7.99 1.18
CA ALA A 110 -15.71 -7.54 -0.19
C ALA A 110 -15.34 -6.05 -0.26
N ASP A 111 -16.02 -5.20 0.50
CA ASP A 111 -15.69 -3.76 0.63
C ASP A 111 -14.27 -3.55 1.16
N TYR A 112 -13.85 -4.33 2.17
CA TYR A 112 -12.47 -4.30 2.66
C TYR A 112 -11.46 -4.61 1.54
N TYR A 113 -11.67 -5.67 0.75
CA TYR A 113 -10.77 -5.98 -0.36
C TYR A 113 -10.81 -4.91 -1.47
N GLY A 114 -11.94 -4.23 -1.68
CA GLY A 114 -12.01 -3.04 -2.52
C GLY A 114 -11.06 -1.93 -2.04
N LYS A 115 -11.02 -1.66 -0.73
CA LYS A 115 -10.09 -0.70 -0.11
C LYS A 115 -8.63 -1.14 -0.25
N VAL A 116 -8.36 -2.44 -0.11
CA VAL A 116 -7.01 -3.00 -0.32
C VAL A 116 -6.55 -2.80 -1.77
N ALA A 117 -7.43 -3.02 -2.74
CA ALA A 117 -7.13 -2.78 -4.15
C ALA A 117 -6.83 -1.30 -4.41
N ASP A 118 -7.68 -0.38 -3.93
CA ASP A 118 -7.47 1.07 -4.04
C ASP A 118 -6.14 1.52 -3.42
N TYR A 119 -5.80 0.98 -2.24
CA TYR A 119 -4.51 1.22 -1.60
C TYR A 119 -3.34 0.86 -2.53
N TYR A 120 -3.32 -0.35 -3.09
CA TYR A 120 -2.22 -0.78 -3.95
C TYR A 120 -2.21 -0.08 -5.32
N MET A 121 -3.37 0.32 -5.84
CA MET A 121 -3.44 1.18 -7.03
C MET A 121 -2.77 2.53 -6.79
N LYS A 122 -3.00 3.17 -5.63
CA LYS A 122 -2.33 4.42 -5.24
C LYS A 122 -0.83 4.25 -5.10
N VAL A 123 -0.38 3.14 -4.51
CA VAL A 123 1.06 2.79 -4.45
C VAL A 123 1.64 2.67 -5.85
N GLY A 124 1.01 1.90 -6.74
CA GLY A 124 1.46 1.69 -8.11
C GLY A 124 1.57 3.01 -8.89
N ALA A 125 0.53 3.84 -8.85
CA ALA A 125 0.55 5.15 -9.49
C ALA A 125 1.68 6.05 -8.97
N LYS A 126 1.98 6.00 -7.66
CA LYS A 126 3.10 6.76 -7.10
C LYS A 126 4.45 6.25 -7.59
N ILE A 127 4.65 4.94 -7.65
CA ILE A 127 5.89 4.33 -8.18
C ILE A 127 6.07 4.70 -9.66
N GLU A 128 5.00 4.62 -10.46
CA GLU A 128 5.03 5.03 -11.86
C GLU A 128 5.40 6.51 -12.02
N SER A 129 4.89 7.39 -11.15
CA SER A 129 5.28 8.80 -11.16
C SER A 129 6.78 8.98 -10.92
N TYR A 130 7.39 8.22 -10.01
CA TYR A 130 8.84 8.25 -9.80
C TYR A 130 9.61 7.75 -11.01
N SER A 131 9.15 6.70 -11.69
CA SER A 131 9.78 6.23 -12.92
C SER A 131 9.84 7.31 -14.01
N HIS A 132 8.78 8.09 -14.18
CA HIS A 132 8.78 9.22 -15.12
C HIS A 132 9.79 10.30 -14.73
N GLU A 133 9.92 10.59 -13.43
CA GLU A 133 10.91 11.53 -12.92
C GLU A 133 12.34 11.02 -13.20
N GLU A 134 12.60 9.72 -13.09
CA GLU A 134 13.86 9.10 -13.47
C GLU A 134 14.19 9.24 -14.95
N PHE A 135 13.20 9.04 -15.82
CA PHE A 135 13.39 9.25 -17.26
C PHE A 135 13.67 10.71 -17.60
N ALA A 136 13.06 11.67 -16.90
CA ALA A 136 13.40 13.07 -17.04
C ALA A 136 14.85 13.35 -16.60
N ARG A 137 15.31 12.75 -15.48
CA ARG A 137 16.72 12.84 -15.02
C ARG A 137 17.68 12.29 -16.08
N ARG A 138 17.39 11.13 -16.67
CA ARG A 138 18.15 10.57 -17.79
C ARG A 138 18.26 11.54 -18.96
N ASP A 139 17.17 12.23 -19.30
CA ASP A 139 17.15 13.11 -20.46
C ASP A 139 17.93 14.41 -20.22
N ILE A 140 18.05 14.88 -18.97
CA ILE A 140 19.00 15.95 -18.58
C ILE A 140 20.43 15.53 -18.89
N LEU A 141 20.83 14.31 -18.52
CA LEU A 141 22.18 13.79 -18.81
C LEU A 141 22.45 13.73 -20.32
N LYS A 142 21.47 13.28 -21.10
CA LYS A 142 21.60 13.22 -22.58
C LYS A 142 21.80 14.60 -23.20
N LYS A 143 21.15 15.65 -22.68
CA LYS A 143 21.29 17.03 -23.19
C LYS A 143 22.70 17.60 -22.96
N ARG A 144 23.37 17.20 -21.88
CA ARG A 144 24.74 17.61 -21.54
C ARG A 144 25.84 16.89 -22.33
N LYS A 145 25.48 15.89 -23.16
CA LYS A 145 26.40 15.21 -24.08
C LYS A 145 26.75 16.04 -25.33
N ARG A 146 25.98 17.10 -25.60
CA ARG A 146 26.19 18.03 -26.73
C ARG A 146 27.04 19.20 -26.28
#